data_AF-A0AA37BLZ6-F1
#
_entry.id   AF-A0AA37BLZ6-F1
#
_cell.length_a   1.000
_cell.length_b   1.000
_cell.length_c   1.000
_cell.angle_alpha   90.00
_cell.angle_beta   90.00
_cell.angle_gamma   90.00
#
_symmetry.space_group_name_H-M   'P 1'
#
loop_
_entity.id
_entity.type
_entity.pdbx_description
1 polymer ?
#
loop_
_entity_poly.entity_id
_entity_poly.type
_entity_poly.pdbx_seq_one_letter_code
_entity_poly.pdbx_strand_id
1 'polypeptide(L)'
;MRLAGINYETIAKQLGYSSRSAVCQDIKRALAKAMKEEQESAEELLKLEVDRLDRLMASVWPAALDGDVKAVEAAERIIKRRCGLLGLDLINRNGSGDGDLVSLLGTLFSELQSRHPGALTQGTPAVEVDAIEVEETRT
;
A
#
# COMPACT_ATOMS: atom_id res chain seq x y z
N MET A 1 -5.08 -20.27 -6.92
CA MET A 1 -3.95 -20.88 -6.19
C MET A 1 -4.40 -22.19 -5.52
N ARG A 2 -3.75 -23.31 -5.84
CA ARG A 2 -3.86 -24.62 -5.15
C ARG A 2 -2.63 -24.75 -4.26
N LEU A 3 -2.78 -24.79 -2.94
CA LEU A 3 -1.64 -24.70 -2.02
C LEU A 3 -0.69 -25.92 -2.03
N ALA A 4 -1.04 -27.01 -2.71
CA ALA A 4 -0.12 -28.14 -2.97
C ALA A 4 -0.59 -29.02 -4.16
N GLY A 5 -1.37 -28.44 -5.08
CA GLY A 5 -2.07 -29.23 -6.11
C GLY A 5 -3.30 -30.01 -5.62
N ILE A 6 -3.52 -30.10 -4.30
CA ILE A 6 -4.68 -30.77 -3.69
C ILE A 6 -5.94 -29.89 -3.81
N ASN A 7 -7.07 -30.50 -4.22
CA ASN A 7 -8.37 -29.84 -4.34
C ASN A 7 -8.99 -29.60 -2.96
N TYR A 8 -9.59 -28.43 -2.74
CA TYR A 8 -10.28 -28.07 -1.49
C TYR A 8 -11.40 -29.03 -1.10
N GLU A 9 -12.03 -29.72 -2.06
CA GLU A 9 -12.98 -30.82 -1.79
C GLU A 9 -12.33 -32.03 -1.13
N THR A 10 -11.12 -32.40 -1.54
CA THR A 10 -10.37 -33.51 -0.94
C THR A 10 -9.96 -33.17 0.49
N ILE A 11 -9.52 -31.93 0.69
CA ILE A 11 -9.18 -31.38 2.01
C ILE A 11 -10.40 -31.38 2.92
N ALA A 12 -11.57 -30.97 2.41
CA ALA A 12 -12.82 -30.97 3.18
C ALA A 12 -13.20 -32.37 3.66
N LYS A 13 -13.12 -33.38 2.78
CA LYS A 13 -13.43 -34.78 3.12
C LYS A 13 -12.45 -35.37 4.12
N GLN A 14 -11.14 -35.09 3.97
CA GLN A 14 -10.11 -35.63 4.86
C GLN A 14 -10.13 -35.00 6.26
N LEU A 15 -10.45 -33.71 6.34
CA LEU A 15 -10.47 -32.95 7.61
C LEU A 15 -11.86 -32.82 8.23
N GLY A 16 -12.89 -33.43 7.61
CA GLY A 16 -14.26 -33.44 8.16
C GLY A 16 -15.02 -32.12 8.04
N TYR A 17 -14.64 -31.22 7.12
CA TYR A 17 -15.35 -29.97 6.91
C TYR A 17 -16.68 -30.17 6.19
N SER A 18 -17.69 -29.41 6.60
CA SER A 18 -19.06 -29.48 6.04
C SER A 18 -19.14 -29.05 4.57
N SER A 19 -18.21 -28.21 4.10
CA SER A 19 -18.19 -27.78 2.70
C SER A 19 -16.81 -27.28 2.26
N ARG A 20 -16.59 -27.28 0.94
CA ARG A 20 -15.44 -26.61 0.31
C ARG A 20 -15.33 -25.13 0.67
N SER A 21 -16.47 -24.45 0.82
CA SER A 21 -16.51 -23.04 1.20
C SER A 21 -15.94 -22.81 2.61
N ALA A 22 -16.25 -23.71 3.56
CA ALA A 22 -15.71 -23.67 4.92
C ALA A 22 -14.17 -23.80 4.93
N VAL A 23 -13.62 -24.73 4.14
CA VAL A 23 -12.15 -24.88 3.98
C VAL A 23 -11.52 -23.61 3.40
N CYS A 24 -12.12 -23.01 2.39
CA CYS A 24 -11.61 -21.78 1.77
C CYS A 24 -11.60 -20.60 2.75
N GLN A 25 -12.67 -20.45 3.55
CA GLN A 25 -12.74 -19.42 4.58
C GLN A 25 -11.71 -19.64 5.69
N ASP A 26 -11.51 -20.88 6.11
CA ASP A 26 -10.57 -21.19 7.18
C ASP A 26 -9.11 -20.96 6.75
N ILE A 27 -8.75 -21.38 5.53
CA ILE A 27 -7.45 -21.09 4.93
C ILE A 27 -7.22 -19.58 4.81
N LYS A 28 -8.23 -18.81 4.37
CA LYS A 28 -8.14 -17.34 4.32
C LYS A 28 -7.92 -16.73 5.70
N ARG A 29 -8.60 -17.22 6.73
CA ARG A 29 -8.42 -16.78 8.12
C ARG A 29 -7.02 -17.11 8.63
N ALA A 30 -6.53 -18.32 8.37
CA ALA A 30 -5.19 -18.75 8.76
C ALA A 30 -4.11 -17.91 8.06
N LEU A 31 -4.27 -17.61 6.77
CA LEU A 31 -3.38 -16.71 6.03
C LEU A 31 -3.41 -15.29 6.58
N ALA A 32 -4.60 -14.74 6.84
CA ALA A 32 -4.73 -13.40 7.43
C ALA A 32 -4.09 -13.32 8.83
N LYS A 33 -4.22 -14.37 9.64
CA LYS A 33 -3.58 -14.48 10.95
C LYS A 33 -2.06 -14.54 10.82
N ALA A 34 -1.54 -15.37 9.91
CA ALA A 34 -0.11 -15.48 9.65
C ALA A 34 0.48 -14.16 9.16
N MET A 35 -0.21 -13.46 8.24
CA MET A 35 0.19 -12.12 7.77
C MET A 35 0.22 -11.10 8.90
N LYS A 36 -0.75 -11.16 9.82
CA LYS A 36 -0.80 -10.27 11.00
C LYS A 36 0.36 -10.55 11.96
N GLU A 37 0.65 -11.81 12.24
CA GLU A 37 1.78 -12.22 13.08
C GLU A 37 3.13 -11.83 12.44
N GLU A 38 3.27 -12.00 11.12
CA GLU A 38 4.43 -11.56 10.37
C GLU A 38 4.60 -10.04 10.46
N GLN A 39 3.51 -9.28 10.26
CA GLN A 39 3.51 -7.83 10.38
C GLN A 39 3.90 -7.35 11.78
N GLU A 40 3.35 -7.97 12.83
CA GLU A 40 3.71 -7.66 14.23
C GLU A 40 5.20 -7.93 14.47
N SER A 41 5.73 -9.05 13.98
CA SER A 41 7.17 -9.36 14.11
C SER A 41 8.06 -8.36 13.35
N ALA A 42 7.62 -7.91 12.17
CA ALA A 42 8.34 -6.91 11.38
C ALA A 42 8.34 -5.55 12.08
N GLU A 43 7.23 -5.16 12.72
CA GLU A 43 7.11 -3.93 13.51
C GLU A 43 8.01 -3.95 14.74
N GLU A 44 8.11 -5.09 15.44
CA GLU A 44 9.04 -5.26 16.57
C GLU A 44 10.50 -5.10 16.15
N LEU A 45 10.89 -5.69 15.02
CA LEU A 45 12.24 -5.55 14.46
C LEU A 45 12.53 -4.11 14.04
N LEU A 46 11.56 -3.44 13.39
CA LEU A 46 11.68 -2.03 13.02
C LEU A 46 11.89 -1.16 14.27
N LYS A 47 11.08 -1.38 15.31
CA LYS A 47 11.18 -0.63 16.57
C LYS A 47 12.55 -0.82 17.23
N LEU A 48 13.03 -2.07 17.31
CA LEU A 48 14.35 -2.37 17.85
C LEU A 48 15.47 -1.65 17.09
N GLU A 49 15.38 -1.59 15.77
CA GLU A 49 16.38 -0.94 14.94
C GLU A 49 16.33 0.59 15.08
N VAL A 50 15.14 1.18 15.17
CA VAL A 50 14.97 2.61 15.45
C VAL A 50 15.54 2.96 16.83
N ASP A 51 15.28 2.15 17.86
CA ASP A 51 15.85 2.35 19.20
C ASP A 51 17.38 2.31 19.19
N ARG A 52 17.99 1.44 18.38
CA ARG A 52 19.46 1.39 18.20
C ARG A 52 19.98 2.66 17.53
N LEU A 53 19.30 3.12 16.48
CA LEU A 53 19.67 4.35 15.79
C LEU A 53 19.54 5.57 16.70
N ASP A 54 18.54 5.62 17.57
CA ASP A 54 18.35 6.71 18.53
C ASP A 54 19.46 6.74 19.59
N ARG A 55 19.92 5.57 20.04
CA ARG A 55 21.10 5.48 20.93
C ARG A 55 22.38 5.95 20.24
N LEU A 56 22.58 5.57 18.98
CA LEU A 56 23.72 6.06 18.20
C LEU A 56 23.65 7.58 17.99
N MET A 57 22.47 8.09 17.66
CA MET A 57 22.24 9.53 17.50
C MET A 57 22.59 10.29 18.77
N ALA A 58 22.10 9.84 19.93
CA ALA A 58 22.38 10.47 21.22
C ALA A 58 23.89 10.56 21.52
N SER A 59 24.70 9.61 21.02
CA SER A 59 26.15 9.63 21.21
C SER A 59 26.89 10.64 20.33
N VAL A 60 26.42 10.90 19.11
CA VAL A 60 27.09 11.79 18.15
C VAL A 60 26.52 13.20 18.15
N TRP A 61 25.28 13.38 18.63
CA TRP A 61 24.55 14.64 18.56
C TRP A 61 25.27 15.82 19.24
N PRO A 62 25.86 15.69 20.45
CA PRO A 62 26.57 16.80 21.07
C PRO A 62 27.76 17.28 20.23
N ALA A 63 28.60 16.36 19.76
CA ALA A 63 29.76 16.69 18.93
C ALA A 63 29.36 17.27 17.56
N ALA A 64 28.24 16.81 17.00
CA ALA A 64 27.70 17.37 15.76
C ALA A 64 27.24 18.83 15.95
N LEU A 65 26.59 19.14 17.07
CA LEU A 65 26.19 20.51 17.41
C LEU A 65 27.39 21.43 17.70
N ASP A 66 28.48 20.89 18.23
CA ASP A 66 29.73 21.61 18.46
C ASP A 66 30.54 21.84 17.16
N GLY A 67 30.06 21.33 16.03
CA GLY A 67 30.65 21.56 14.70
C GLY A 67 31.72 20.56 14.28
N ASP A 68 31.85 19.41 14.94
CA ASP A 68 32.69 18.32 14.44
C ASP A 68 32.07 17.75 13.15
N VAL A 69 32.72 18.04 12.02
CA VAL A 69 32.30 17.61 10.68
C VAL A 69 32.09 16.09 10.61
N LYS A 70 32.93 15.29 11.28
CA LYS A 70 32.77 13.83 11.29
C LYS A 70 31.53 13.39 12.05
N ALA A 71 31.20 14.08 13.14
CA ALA A 71 29.99 13.82 13.91
C ALA A 71 28.73 14.26 13.15
N VAL A 72 28.79 15.38 12.42
CA VAL A 72 27.71 15.84 11.53
C VAL A 72 27.44 14.81 10.43
N GLU A 73 28.48 14.34 9.75
CA GLU A 73 28.33 13.29 8.72
C GLU A 73 27.77 11.98 9.32
N ALA A 74 28.19 11.60 10.52
CA ALA A 74 27.67 10.42 11.20
C ALA A 74 26.18 10.60 11.55
N ALA A 75 25.79 11.76 12.08
CA ALA A 75 24.41 12.10 12.38
C ALA A 75 23.53 12.10 11.12
N GLU A 76 24.01 12.68 10.01
CA GLU A 76 23.29 12.68 8.72
C GLU A 76 23.02 11.24 8.23
N ARG A 77 24.03 10.35 8.31
CA ARG A 77 23.87 8.94 7.92
C ARG A 77 22.85 8.21 8.79
N ILE A 78 22.83 8.49 10.09
CA ILE A 78 21.84 7.90 11.02
C ILE A 78 20.44 8.40 10.68
N ILE A 79 20.26 9.71 10.44
CA ILE A 79 18.98 10.31 10.03
C ILE A 79 18.50 9.66 8.74
N LYS A 80 19.37 9.56 7.73
CA LYS A 80 19.04 8.93 6.44
C LYS A 80 18.56 7.49 6.62
N ARG A 81 19.24 6.70 7.44
CA ARG A 81 18.83 5.31 7.71
C ARG A 81 17.46 5.24 8.40
N ARG A 82 17.22 6.15 9.35
CA ARG A 82 15.95 6.25 10.07
C ARG A 82 14.79 6.68 9.16
N CYS A 83 15.03 7.64 8.25
CA CYS A 83 14.05 8.05 7.25
C CYS A 83 13.68 6.89 6.31
N GLY A 84 14.66 6.10 5.86
CA GLY A 84 14.43 4.91 5.04
C GLY A 84 13.61 3.83 5.75
N LEU A 85 13.91 3.55 7.04
CA LEU A 85 13.15 2.55 7.83
C LEU A 85 11.71 2.99 8.11
N LEU A 86 11.49 4.28 8.35
CA LEU A 86 10.16 4.84 8.61
C LEU A 86 9.37 5.18 7.33
N GLY A 87 9.96 4.93 6.14
CA GLY A 87 9.34 5.27 4.87
C GLY A 87 9.23 6.78 4.60
N LEU A 88 9.91 7.63 5.38
CA LEU A 88 9.89 9.09 5.19
C LEU A 88 10.52 9.52 3.87
N ASP A 89 11.46 8.73 3.35
CA ASP A 89 12.07 8.93 2.03
C ASP A 89 11.09 8.63 0.89
N LEU A 90 10.09 7.78 1.14
CA LEU A 90 9.04 7.42 0.19
C LEU A 90 7.87 8.43 0.21
N ILE A 91 7.81 9.28 1.24
CA ILE A 91 6.83 10.36 1.31
C ILE A 91 7.17 11.34 0.20
N ASN A 92 6.45 11.20 -0.91
CA ASN A 92 6.61 12.09 -2.04
C ASN A 92 5.95 13.44 -1.72
N ARG A 93 6.69 14.32 -1.04
CA ARG A 93 6.23 15.70 -0.76
C ARG A 93 5.99 16.48 -2.06
N ASN A 94 6.55 16.02 -3.18
CA ASN A 94 6.39 16.59 -4.51
C ASN A 94 5.68 15.60 -5.46
N GLY A 95 4.54 15.05 -5.04
CA GLY A 95 3.46 14.56 -5.93
C GLY A 95 3.86 13.85 -7.22
N SER A 96 4.76 12.87 -7.17
CA SER A 96 5.16 12.06 -8.33
C SER A 96 5.31 10.58 -7.94
N GLY A 97 4.31 10.04 -7.26
CA GLY A 97 4.24 8.64 -6.88
C GLY A 97 3.19 7.94 -7.73
N ASP A 98 3.61 7.36 -8.85
CA ASP A 98 2.74 6.69 -9.84
C ASP A 98 1.93 5.50 -9.28
N GLY A 99 2.16 5.11 -8.02
CA GLY A 99 1.38 4.08 -7.31
C GLY A 99 0.34 4.63 -6.31
N ASP A 100 0.46 5.89 -5.89
CA ASP A 100 -0.30 6.42 -4.75
C ASP A 100 -1.61 7.08 -5.20
N LEU A 101 -1.61 7.79 -6.33
CA LEU A 101 -2.83 8.31 -6.94
C LEU A 101 -3.74 7.19 -7.47
N VAL A 102 -3.18 6.12 -8.05
CA VAL A 102 -3.98 4.99 -8.55
C VAL A 102 -4.63 4.24 -7.39
N SER A 103 -3.91 4.06 -6.28
CA SER A 103 -4.47 3.46 -5.06
C SER A 103 -5.51 4.37 -4.41
N LEU A 104 -5.21 5.66 -4.28
CA LEU A 104 -6.13 6.64 -3.70
C LEU A 104 -7.40 6.78 -4.55
N LEU A 105 -7.27 6.88 -5.88
CA LEU A 105 -8.40 6.89 -6.81
C LEU A 105 -9.17 5.58 -6.75
N GLY A 106 -8.50 4.42 -6.63
CA GLY A 106 -9.15 3.13 -6.46
C GLY A 106 -9.98 3.05 -5.18
N THR A 107 -9.45 3.57 -4.07
CA THR A 107 -10.18 3.64 -2.79
C THR A 107 -11.34 4.62 -2.84
N LEU A 108 -11.13 5.83 -3.38
CA LEU A 108 -12.16 6.84 -3.58
C LEU A 108 -13.27 6.36 -4.52
N PHE A 109 -12.90 5.70 -5.61
CA PHE A 109 -13.85 5.13 -6.57
C PHE A 109 -14.70 4.03 -5.93
N SER A 110 -14.08 3.13 -5.17
CA SER A 110 -14.80 2.10 -4.42
C SER A 110 -15.75 2.71 -3.39
N GLU A 111 -15.32 3.79 -2.72
CA GLU A 111 -16.14 4.49 -1.74
C GLU A 111 -17.32 5.22 -2.40
N LEU A 112 -17.12 5.89 -3.54
CA LEU A 112 -18.19 6.51 -4.33
C LEU A 112 -19.18 5.47 -4.88
N GLN A 113 -18.69 4.33 -5.36
CA GLN A 113 -19.53 3.23 -5.86
C GLN A 113 -20.41 2.63 -4.76
N SER A 114 -19.89 2.55 -3.53
CA SER A 114 -20.67 2.12 -2.37
C SER A 114 -21.77 3.13 -1.98
N ARG A 115 -21.50 4.43 -2.16
CA ARG A 115 -22.46 5.52 -1.90
C ARG A 115 -23.48 5.70 -3.03
N HIS A 116 -23.12 5.34 -4.25
CA HIS A 116 -23.95 5.50 -5.45
C HIS A 116 -23.99 4.22 -6.31
N PRO A 117 -24.64 3.14 -5.84
CA PRO A 117 -24.63 1.84 -6.51
C PRO A 117 -25.33 1.82 -7.89
N GLY A 118 -26.06 2.89 -8.27
CA GLY A 118 -26.81 2.97 -9.53
C GLY A 118 -26.29 3.99 -10.55
N ALA A 119 -25.20 4.71 -10.27
CA ALA A 119 -24.78 5.86 -11.11
C ALA A 119 -24.13 5.46 -12.45
N LEU A 120 -23.65 4.22 -12.60
CA LEU A 120 -22.98 3.76 -13.84
C LEU A 120 -23.82 2.78 -14.67
N THR A 121 -25.04 2.47 -14.25
CA THR A 121 -25.96 1.59 -14.99
C THR A 121 -26.93 2.35 -15.89
N GLN A 122 -26.98 3.69 -15.81
CA GLN A 122 -27.65 4.48 -16.83
C GLN A 122 -26.63 4.78 -17.93
N GLY A 123 -26.81 4.09 -19.06
CA GLY A 123 -25.95 4.21 -20.22
C GLY A 123 -25.69 5.67 -20.55
N THR A 124 -24.44 6.00 -20.79
CA THR A 124 -24.07 7.19 -21.56
C THR A 124 -24.94 7.14 -22.83
N PRO A 125 -25.91 8.05 -23.05
CA PRO A 125 -26.44 8.16 -24.39
C PRO A 125 -25.25 8.57 -25.26
N ALA A 126 -24.96 7.76 -26.28
CA ALA A 126 -24.02 8.13 -27.32
C ALA A 126 -24.42 9.53 -27.79
N VAL A 127 -23.57 10.52 -27.50
CA VAL A 127 -23.68 11.83 -28.14
C VAL A 127 -23.25 11.58 -29.58
N GLU A 128 -24.21 11.35 -30.46
CA GLU A 128 -24.01 11.45 -31.90
C GLU A 128 -23.54 12.87 -32.19
N VAL A 129 -22.27 12.98 -32.59
CA VAL A 129 -21.69 14.23 -33.07
C VAL A 129 -22.10 14.34 -34.53
N ASP A 130 -23.24 14.97 -34.79
CA ASP A 130 -23.60 15.37 -36.15
C ASP A 130 -22.59 16.42 -36.64
N ALA A 131 -22.02 16.14 -37.81
CA ALA A 131 -21.05 16.99 -38.47
C ALA A 131 -21.68 18.38 -38.75
N ILE A 132 -21.06 19.43 -38.21
CA ILE A 132 -21.39 20.80 -38.58
C ILE A 132 -20.77 21.04 -39.97
N GLU A 133 -21.62 21.07 -41.01
CA GLU A 133 -21.23 21.58 -42.32
C GLU A 133 -20.94 23.08 -42.20
N VAL A 134 -19.70 23.47 -42.52
CA VAL A 134 -19.28 24.86 -42.57
C VAL A 134 -19.65 25.41 -43.95
N GLU A 135 -20.73 26.19 -44.03
CA GLU A 135 -20.99 27.04 -45.20
C GLU A 135 -20.07 28.26 -45.15
N GLU A 136 -19.12 28.32 -46.09
CA GLU A 136 -18.31 29.50 -46.38
C GLU A 136 -19.20 30.64 -46.94
N THR A 137 -19.55 31.61 -46.10
CA THR A 137 -20.14 32.86 -46.58
C THR A 137 -19.08 33.80 -47.12
N ARG A 138 -19.10 33.93 -48.44
CA ARG A 138 -18.41 34.91 -49.28
C ARG A 138 -18.92 36.34 -49.03
N THR A 139 -18.01 37.26 -48.73
CA THR A 139 -18.08 38.70 -49.09
C THR A 139 -16.69 39.24 -49.30
#